data_AF-A0A9J6FZC0-F1
#
_entry.id   AF-A0A9J6FZC0-F1
#
_cell.length_a   1.000
_cell.length_b   1.000
_cell.length_c   1.000
_cell.angle_alpha   90.00
_cell.angle_beta   90.00
_cell.angle_gamma   90.00
#
_symmetry.space_group_name_H-M   'P 1'
#
loop_
_entity.id
_entity.type
_entity.pdbx_description
1 polymer ?
#
loop_
_entity_poly.entity_id
_entity_poly.type
_entity_poly.pdbx_seq_one_letter_code
_entity_poly.pdbx_strand_id
1 'polypeptide(L)'
;MVMSVGWNPYYKNEKKSMETHIMHKFDQDFYGSMLKVVVLGYLRNEKNFGSLGILNYDHLENSKLCEGSFKTTYFLIDVKQWHPS
;
A
#
# COMPACT_ATOMS: atom_id res chain seq x y z
N MET A 1 -3.26 7.55 3.83
CA MET A 1 -2.47 6.39 3.37
C MET A 1 -3.20 5.73 2.22
N VAL A 2 -2.50 5.00 1.35
CA VAL A 2 -3.08 4.09 0.35
C VAL A 2 -2.53 2.68 0.57
N MET A 3 -3.32 1.65 0.25
CA MET A 3 -2.89 0.25 0.41
C MET A 3 -3.17 -0.52 -0.88
N SER A 4 -2.14 -1.20 -1.38
CA SER A 4 -2.24 -2.16 -2.48
C SER A 4 -2.38 -3.55 -1.89
N VAL A 5 -3.41 -4.29 -2.33
CA VAL A 5 -3.61 -5.69 -1.95
C VAL A 5 -3.55 -6.53 -3.22
N GLY A 6 -2.62 -7.46 -3.28
CA GLY A 6 -2.35 -8.22 -4.50
C GLY A 6 -1.80 -9.61 -4.21
N TRP A 7 -1.52 -10.34 -5.28
CA TRP A 7 -0.78 -11.59 -5.22
C TRP A 7 0.65 -11.30 -5.67
N ASN A 8 1.65 -11.76 -4.93
CA ASN A 8 3.04 -11.60 -5.34
C ASN A 8 3.49 -12.80 -6.19
N PRO A 9 3.66 -12.65 -7.51
CA PRO A 9 4.00 -13.76 -8.41
C PRO A 9 5.44 -14.26 -8.22
N TYR A 10 6.34 -13.45 -7.65
CA TYR A 10 7.76 -13.80 -7.50
C TYR A 10 8.04 -14.78 -6.36
N TYR A 11 7.17 -14.83 -5.34
CA TYR A 11 7.39 -15.66 -4.16
C TYR A 11 6.60 -16.97 -4.15
N LYS A 12 5.91 -17.34 -5.25
CA LYS A 12 4.95 -18.46 -5.28
C LYS A 12 4.01 -18.44 -4.06
N ASN A 13 3.60 -17.24 -3.63
CA ASN A 13 2.87 -17.09 -2.38
C ASN A 13 1.46 -17.68 -2.51
N GLU A 14 1.13 -18.65 -1.66
CA GLU A 14 -0.25 -19.12 -1.44
C GLU A 14 -1.14 -18.08 -0.75
N LYS A 15 -0.58 -16.91 -0.37
CA LYS A 15 -1.25 -15.87 0.42
C LYS A 15 -1.14 -14.48 -0.23
N LYS A 16 -2.20 -13.69 -0.13
CA LYS A 16 -2.24 -12.28 -0.57
C LYS A 16 -1.20 -11.44 0.17
N SER A 17 -0.51 -10.55 -0.55
CA SER A 17 0.34 -9.50 0.01
C SER A 17 -0.46 -8.21 0.20
N MET A 18 -0.07 -7.42 1.21
CA MET A 18 -0.59 -6.09 1.47
C MET A 18 0.57 -5.13 1.60
N GLU A 19 0.58 -4.10 0.77
CA GLU A 19 1.62 -3.07 0.74
C GLU A 19 0.98 -1.73 1.06
N THR A 20 1.48 -1.06 2.10
CA THR A 20 0.91 0.20 2.59
C THR A 20 1.86 1.36 2.32
N HIS A 21 1.33 2.42 1.72
CA HIS A 21 2.05 3.68 1.51
C HIS A 21 1.48 4.76 2.44
N ILE A 22 2.29 5.19 3.40
CA ILE A 22 1.92 6.24 4.35
C ILE A 22 2.34 7.58 3.76
N MET A 23 1.38 8.49 3.61
CA MET A 23 1.60 9.80 2.98
C MET A 23 2.38 10.77 3.90
N HIS A 24 2.28 10.57 5.21
CA HIS A 24 3.05 11.34 6.18
C HIS A 24 4.52 10.90 6.15
N LYS A 25 5.43 11.88 6.06
CA LYS A 25 6.86 11.63 6.14
C LYS A 25 7.27 11.49 7.60
N PHE A 26 7.83 10.34 7.95
CA PHE A 26 8.44 10.11 9.25
C PHE A 26 9.96 10.14 9.10
N ASP A 27 10.65 10.52 10.17
CA ASP A 27 12.12 10.60 10.21
C ASP A 27 12.80 9.23 10.35
N GLN A 28 12.03 8.17 10.57
CA GLN A 28 12.50 6.81 10.81
C GLN A 28 11.62 5.76 10.13
N ASP A 29 12.23 4.60 9.85
CA ASP A 29 11.53 3.43 9.33
C ASP A 29 10.82 2.63 10.43
N PHE A 30 9.90 1.75 10.02
CA PHE A 30 9.01 0.97 10.91
C PHE A 30 9.29 -0.54 10.91
N TYR A 31 10.48 -0.98 10.51
CA TYR A 31 10.83 -2.40 10.48
C TYR A 31 10.66 -3.06 11.87
N GLY A 32 10.08 -4.26 11.90
CA GLY A 32 9.80 -5.00 13.15
C GLY A 32 8.67 -4.40 14.01
N SER A 33 8.09 -3.27 13.61
CA SER A 33 6.97 -2.66 14.32
C SER A 33 5.63 -3.24 13.85
N MET A 34 4.68 -3.37 14.79
CA MET A 34 3.32 -3.76 14.45
C MET A 34 2.55 -2.55 13.89
N LEU A 35 2.09 -2.64 12.64
CA LEU A 35 1.28 -1.60 12.03
C LEU A 35 -0.22 -1.96 12.14
N LYS A 36 -1.01 -1.06 12.72
CA LYS A 36 -2.47 -1.17 12.72
C LYS A 36 -3.00 -0.30 11.59
N VAL A 37 -3.68 -0.92 10.63
CA VAL A 37 -4.17 -0.27 9.43
C VAL A 37 -5.69 -0.33 9.40
N VAL A 38 -6.29 0.69 8.81
CA VAL A 38 -7.72 0.80 8.58
C VAL A 38 -7.96 0.93 7.09
N VAL A 39 -8.85 0.12 6.53
CA VAL A 39 -9.33 0.27 5.15
C VAL A 39 -10.70 0.94 5.17
N LEU A 40 -10.81 2.10 4.53
CA LEU A 40 -12.03 2.93 4.56
C LEU A 40 -12.86 2.82 3.28
N GLY A 41 -12.23 2.43 2.19
CA GLY A 41 -12.86 2.37 0.90
C GLY A 41 -11.98 1.64 -0.09
N TYR A 42 -12.62 1.07 -1.08
CA TYR A 42 -11.97 0.48 -2.22
C TYR A 42 -11.80 1.55 -3.30
N LEU A 43 -10.57 1.73 -3.79
CA LEU A 43 -10.25 2.79 -4.75
C LEU A 43 -10.36 2.31 -6.20
N ARG A 44 -9.68 1.21 -6.56
CA ARG A 44 -9.66 0.66 -7.92
C ARG A 44 -9.13 -0.77 -7.97
N ASN A 45 -9.36 -1.45 -9.10
CA ASN A 45 -8.75 -2.74 -9.41
C ASN A 45 -7.26 -2.59 -9.72
N GLU A 46 -6.53 -3.72 -9.67
CA GLU A 46 -5.16 -3.82 -10.15
C GLU A 46 -5.09 -3.43 -11.64
N LYS A 47 -4.06 -2.67 -12.01
CA LYS A 47 -3.83 -2.18 -13.37
C LYS A 47 -2.41 -2.50 -13.77
N ASN A 48 -2.25 -2.93 -15.02
CA ASN A 48 -0.93 -3.05 -15.64
C ASN A 48 -0.49 -1.69 -16.16
N PHE A 49 0.76 -1.32 -15.89
CA PHE A 49 1.33 -0.05 -16.31
C PHE A 49 2.42 -0.27 -17.36
N GLY A 50 2.28 0.40 -18.51
CA GLY A 50 3.25 0.29 -19.60
C GLY A 50 4.57 1.04 -19.36
N SER A 51 4.65 1.86 -18.31
CA SER A 51 5.88 2.56 -17.93
C SER A 51 5.85 3.01 -16.47
N LEU A 52 7.04 3.23 -15.90
CA LEU A 52 7.20 3.80 -14.55
C LEU A 52 6.56 5.19 -14.41
N GLY A 53 6.55 5.99 -15.48
CA GLY A 53 5.93 7.32 -15.46
C GLY A 53 4.42 7.26 -15.24
N ILE A 54 3.74 6.32 -15.89
CA ILE A 54 2.28 6.15 -15.74
C ILE A 54 1.95 5.58 -14.35
N LEU A 55 2.77 4.66 -13.84
CA LEU A 55 2.64 4.14 -12.48
C LEU A 55 2.72 5.27 -11.45
N ASN A 56 3.75 6.11 -11.53
CA ASN A 56 3.95 7.22 -10.60
C ASN A 56 2.79 8.23 -10.66
N TYR A 57 2.30 8.53 -11.86
CA TYR A 57 1.16 9.43 -12.03
C TYR A 57 -0.12 8.87 -11.38
N ASP A 58 -0.44 7.59 -11.62
CA ASP A 58 -1.60 6.93 -11.03
C ASP A 58 -1.49 6.88 -9.49
N HIS A 59 -0.30 6.60 -8.95
CA HIS A 59 -0.04 6.65 -7.51
C HIS A 59 -0.29 8.04 -6.90
N LEU A 60 0.18 9.09 -7.57
CA LEU A 60 0.00 10.47 -7.10
C LEU A 60 -1.48 10.88 -7.11
N GLU A 61 -2.22 10.55 -8.16
CA GLU A 61 -3.66 10.83 -8.26
C GLU A 61 -4.45 10.09 -7.18
N ASN A 62 -4.16 8.81 -6.94
CA ASN A 62 -4.79 8.02 -5.88
C ASN A 62 -4.52 8.61 -4.49
N SER A 63 -3.30 9.08 -4.25
CA SER A 63 -2.90 9.72 -2.99
C SER A 63 -3.75 10.96 -2.71
N LYS A 64 -3.92 11.84 -3.70
CA LYS A 64 -4.73 13.06 -3.58
C LYS A 64 -6.20 12.75 -3.27
N LEU A 65 -6.78 11.75 -3.94
CA LEU A 65 -8.17 11.34 -3.69
C LEU A 65 -8.39 10.85 -2.25
N CYS A 66 -7.42 10.11 -1.71
CA CYS A 66 -7.51 9.58 -0.35
C CYS A 66 -7.33 10.65 0.75
N GLU A 67 -6.56 11.71 0.52
CA GLU A 67 -6.41 12.82 1.48
C GLU A 67 -7.74 13.53 1.78
N GLY A 68 -8.64 13.62 0.80
CA GLY A 68 -9.91 14.32 0.96
C GLY A 68 -10.99 13.55 1.72
N SER A 69 -10.83 12.25 1.96
CA SER A 69 -12.00 11.38 1.99
C SER A 69 -12.42 10.79 3.37
N PHE A 70 -11.60 10.17 4.24
CA PHE A 70 -12.21 9.37 5.36
C PHE A 70 -11.40 9.17 6.68
N LYS A 71 -12.11 8.82 7.78
CA LYS A 71 -11.65 8.46 9.16
C LYS A 71 -12.22 7.10 9.69
N THR A 72 -11.31 6.18 10.10
CA THR A 72 -11.26 4.98 11.02
C THR A 72 -12.26 3.76 11.10
N THR A 73 -11.72 2.49 11.03
CA THR A 73 -12.08 1.18 11.70
C THR A 73 -11.03 0.04 11.45
N TYR A 74 -10.69 -0.82 12.44
CA TYR A 74 -9.38 -1.53 12.63
C TYR A 74 -9.12 -2.92 11.97
N PHE A 75 -7.88 -3.16 11.49
CA PHE A 75 -7.25 -4.49 11.28
C PHE A 75 -5.75 -4.50 11.70
N LEU A 76 -5.22 -5.66 12.12
CA LEU A 76 -3.80 -5.86 12.50
C LEU A 76 -3.01 -6.45 11.32
N ILE A 77 -1.88 -5.85 10.94
CA ILE A 77 -1.02 -6.36 9.85
C ILE A 77 0.43 -6.49 10.34
N ASP A 78 1.06 -7.63 10.06
CA ASP A 78 2.50 -7.86 10.22
C ASP A 78 3.22 -7.36 8.95
N VAL A 79 4.03 -6.30 9.09
CA VAL A 79 4.67 -5.61 7.96
C VAL A 79 5.97 -6.33 7.61
N LYS A 80 5.95 -7.15 6.55
CA LYS A 80 7.16 -7.66 5.89
C LYS A 80 7.43 -6.82 4.65
N GLN A 81 8.42 -5.92 4.71
CA GLN A 81 8.83 -5.10 3.57
C GLN A 81 9.83 -5.86 2.68
N TRP A 82 9.79 -5.58 1.39
CA TRP A 82 10.65 -6.17 0.36
C TRP A 82 12.14 -5.86 0.61
N HIS A 83 12.99 -6.88 0.60
CA HIS A 83 14.45 -6.74 0.57
C HIS A 83 14.96 -7.00 -0.85
N PRO A 84 15.68 -6.06 -1.49
CA PRO A 84 16.47 -6.38 -2.67
C PRO A 84 17.60 -7.32 -2.24
N SER A 85 17.60 -8.54 -2.79
CA SER A 85 18.77 -9.42 -2.82
C SER A 85 19.79 -8.92 -3.82
#